data_AF-A0AB34VKZ6-F1
#
_entry.id   AF-A0AB34VKZ6-F1
#
_cell.length_a   1.000
_cell.length_b   1.000
_cell.length_c   1.000
_cell.angle_alpha   90.00
_cell.angle_beta   90.00
_cell.angle_gamma   90.00
#
_symmetry.space_group_name_H-M   'P 1'
#
loop_
_entity.id
_entity.type
_entity.pdbx_description
1 polymer ?
#
loop_
_entity_poly.entity_id
_entity_poly.type
_entity_poly.pdbx_seq_one_letter_code
_entity_poly.pdbx_strand_id
1 'polypeptide(L)'
;MKAPTFLLAGAALLLSACSSNSDDNEPPQQATAAHVQPRVVMSAMAEASCANAGGTLAFSNQLDGSRIGMCQLVNGRRCSEQALLGGNCAR
;
A
#
# COMPACT_ATOMS: atom_id res chain seq x y z
N MET A 1 -7.12 26.33 -51.16
CA MET A 1 -7.07 25.07 -50.38
C MET A 1 -6.25 25.32 -49.11
N LYS A 2 -6.77 26.02 -48.10
CA LYS A 2 -6.05 26.35 -46.84
C LYS A 2 -6.97 26.74 -45.67
N ALA A 3 -8.27 26.95 -45.93
CA ALA A 3 -9.26 27.23 -44.90
C ALA A 3 -9.53 26.09 -43.88
N PRO A 4 -9.51 24.79 -44.24
CA PRO A 4 -9.89 23.75 -43.27
C PRO A 4 -8.84 23.53 -42.18
N THR A 5 -7.56 23.78 -42.47
CA THR A 5 -6.46 23.65 -41.50
C THR A 5 -6.50 24.72 -40.41
N PHE A 6 -6.93 25.95 -40.74
CA PHE A 6 -7.09 27.01 -39.74
C PHE A 6 -8.25 26.75 -38.78
N LEU A 7 -9.35 26.16 -39.27
CA LEU A 7 -10.49 25.79 -38.41
C LEU A 7 -10.15 24.64 -37.45
N LEU A 8 -9.40 23.64 -37.92
CA LEU A 8 -8.96 22.52 -37.08
C LEU A 8 -7.99 22.98 -35.96
N ALA A 9 -7.09 23.92 -36.26
CA ALA A 9 -6.17 24.47 -35.26
C ALA A 9 -6.90 25.30 -34.19
N GLY A 10 -7.90 26.11 -34.59
CA GLY A 10 -8.71 26.89 -33.65
C GLY A 10 -9.55 26.01 -32.72
N ALA A 11 -10.12 24.92 -33.23
CA ALA A 11 -10.88 23.98 -32.44
C ALA A 11 -10.01 23.31 -31.36
N ALA A 12 -8.80 22.87 -31.71
CA ALA A 12 -7.87 22.23 -30.76
C ALA A 12 -7.49 23.15 -29.58
N LEU A 13 -7.33 24.46 -29.83
CA LEU A 13 -7.05 25.47 -28.80
C LEU A 13 -8.24 25.74 -27.87
N LEU A 14 -9.48 25.60 -28.36
CA LEU A 14 -10.69 25.76 -27.55
C LEU A 14 -10.94 24.54 -26.66
N LEU A 15 -10.61 23.33 -27.13
CA LEU A 15 -10.74 22.09 -26.35
C LEU A 15 -9.77 22.01 -25.16
N SER A 16 -8.57 22.61 -25.26
CA SER A 16 -7.62 22.66 -24.13
C SER A 16 -8.02 23.65 -23.03
N ALA A 17 -8.86 24.64 -23.33
CA ALA A 17 -9.36 25.61 -22.34
C ALA A 17 -10.49 25.05 -21.45
N CYS A 18 -11.21 24.02 -21.89
CA CYS A 18 -12.24 23.36 -21.06
C CYS A 18 -11.68 22.39 -20.01
N SER A 19 -10.37 22.09 -20.01
CA SER A 19 -9.74 21.27 -18.96
C SER A 19 -9.23 22.08 -17.76
N SER A 20 -9.51 23.39 -17.74
CA SER A 20 -9.13 24.31 -16.67
C SER A 20 -10.34 24.96 -16.02
N ASN A 21 -11.47 24.24 -15.94
CA ASN A 21 -12.42 24.57 -14.90
C ASN A 21 -11.75 24.16 -13.60
N SER A 22 -11.27 25.16 -12.87
CA SER A 22 -10.66 25.03 -11.56
C SER A 22 -11.67 24.33 -10.65
N ASP A 23 -11.57 23.00 -10.57
CA ASP A 23 -12.16 22.17 -9.53
C ASP A 23 -11.48 22.51 -8.19
N ASP A 24 -11.63 23.76 -7.73
CA ASP A 24 -11.27 24.20 -6.37
C ASP A 24 -12.31 23.70 -5.34
N ASN A 25 -13.08 22.66 -5.70
CA ASN A 25 -14.12 22.04 -4.90
C ASN A 25 -13.94 20.52 -4.81
N GLU A 26 -12.70 20.02 -4.85
CA GLU A 26 -12.45 18.71 -4.26
C GLU A 26 -12.51 18.88 -2.74
N PRO A 27 -13.52 18.32 -2.03
CA PRO A 27 -13.50 18.34 -0.58
C PRO A 27 -12.22 17.65 -0.11
N PRO A 28 -11.51 18.21 0.90
CA PRO A 28 -10.34 17.53 1.42
C PRO A 28 -10.74 16.11 1.77
N GLN A 29 -10.02 15.13 1.23
CA GLN A 29 -10.13 13.72 1.60
C GLN A 29 -9.79 13.62 3.09
N GLN A 30 -10.75 13.95 3.93
CA GLN A 30 -10.67 13.86 5.37
C GLN A 30 -10.80 12.38 5.65
N ALA A 31 -9.68 11.68 5.52
CA ALA A 31 -9.52 10.28 5.84
C ALA A 31 -9.85 10.14 7.33
N THR A 32 -11.14 9.95 7.61
CA THR A 32 -11.73 9.82 8.94
C THR A 32 -11.61 8.36 9.42
N ALA A 33 -10.83 7.54 8.70
CA ALA A 33 -10.33 6.30 9.25
C ALA A 33 -9.41 6.68 10.41
N ALA A 34 -9.93 6.60 11.64
CA ALA A 34 -9.16 6.71 12.86
C ALA A 34 -7.80 6.04 12.64
N HIS A 35 -6.72 6.80 12.75
CA HIS A 35 -5.35 6.34 12.54
C HIS A 35 -4.96 5.39 13.68
N VAL A 36 -5.63 4.24 13.73
CA VAL A 36 -5.23 3.11 14.55
C VAL A 36 -4.16 2.42 13.75
N GLN A 37 -2.90 2.67 14.11
CA GLN A 37 -1.80 1.92 13.56
C GLN A 37 -2.07 0.44 13.84
N PRO A 38 -2.28 -0.39 12.80
CA PRO A 38 -2.59 -1.79 13.02
C PRO A 38 -1.37 -2.41 13.72
N ARG A 39 -1.57 -2.94 14.93
CA ARG A 39 -0.54 -3.69 15.66
C ARG A 39 -0.54 -5.13 15.17
N VAL A 40 0.62 -5.63 14.76
CA VAL A 40 0.76 -7.05 14.46
C VAL A 40 0.45 -7.84 15.73
N VAL A 41 -0.50 -8.77 15.63
CA VAL A 41 -0.88 -9.65 16.75
C VAL A 41 -0.24 -11.00 16.52
N MET A 42 0.73 -11.35 17.36
CA MET A 42 1.37 -12.66 17.45
C MET A 42 1.52 -13.04 18.93
N SER A 43 1.83 -14.31 19.23
CA SER A 43 2.19 -14.69 20.60
C SER A 43 3.51 -14.06 21.02
N ALA A 44 3.64 -13.73 22.31
CA ALA A 44 4.85 -13.15 22.88
C ALA A 44 6.10 -14.00 22.61
N MET A 45 5.95 -15.34 22.55
CA MET A 45 7.05 -16.24 22.20
C MET A 45 7.49 -16.06 20.75
N ALA A 46 6.55 -15.93 19.82
CA ALA A 46 6.84 -15.74 18.41
C ALA A 46 7.42 -14.34 18.13
N GLU A 47 6.93 -13.32 18.84
CA GLU A 47 7.49 -11.96 18.81
C GLU A 47 8.94 -11.94 19.29
N ALA A 48 9.23 -12.56 20.44
CA ALA A 48 10.59 -12.69 20.96
C ALA A 48 11.50 -13.49 20.02
N SER A 49 10.99 -14.58 19.43
CA SER A 49 11.73 -15.41 18.48
C SER A 49 12.05 -14.65 17.19
N CYS A 50 11.11 -13.84 16.70
CA CYS A 50 11.31 -12.97 15.55
C CYS A 50 12.41 -11.94 15.80
N ALA A 51 12.36 -11.26 16.96
CA ALA A 51 13.38 -10.31 17.36
C ALA A 51 14.75 -10.97 17.52
N ASN A 52 14.81 -12.16 18.15
CA ASN A 52 16.04 -12.94 18.33
C ASN A 52 16.64 -13.41 16.99
N ALA A 53 15.79 -13.71 16.00
CA ALA A 53 16.22 -14.04 14.64
C ALA A 53 16.65 -12.79 13.81
N GLY A 54 16.61 -11.60 14.40
CA GLY A 54 16.94 -10.34 13.74
C GLY A 54 15.86 -9.87 12.75
N GLY A 55 14.62 -10.31 12.90
CA GLY A 55 13.49 -9.90 12.07
C GLY A 55 12.63 -8.80 12.68
N THR A 56 11.64 -8.35 11.90
CA THR A 56 10.62 -7.39 12.30
C THR A 56 9.22 -7.95 12.10
N LEU A 57 8.27 -7.52 12.92
CA LEU A 57 6.87 -7.94 12.78
C LEU A 57 6.20 -7.16 11.66
N ALA A 58 5.55 -7.87 10.74
CA ALA A 58 4.85 -7.29 9.61
C ALA A 58 3.54 -8.03 9.33
N PHE A 59 2.57 -7.33 8.72
CA PHE A 59 1.38 -7.99 8.22
C PHE A 59 1.60 -8.55 6.82
N SER A 60 0.89 -9.65 6.55
CA SER A 60 0.69 -10.15 5.20
C SER A 60 -0.79 -10.38 4.94
N ASN A 61 -1.24 -9.93 3.77
CA ASN A 61 -2.57 -10.23 3.28
C ASN A 61 -2.56 -11.66 2.73
N GLN A 62 -3.51 -12.47 3.15
CA GLN A 62 -3.76 -13.79 2.57
C GLN A 62 -4.71 -13.66 1.37
N LEU A 63 -4.78 -14.73 0.57
CA LEU A 63 -5.66 -14.80 -0.60
C LEU A 63 -7.15 -14.76 -0.21
N ASP A 64 -7.50 -15.16 1.01
CA ASP A 64 -8.85 -15.06 1.55
C ASP A 64 -9.22 -13.62 2.01
N GLY A 65 -8.27 -12.68 1.94
CA GLY A 65 -8.48 -11.28 2.32
C GLY A 65 -8.21 -10.97 3.79
N SER A 66 -7.97 -11.98 4.64
CA SER A 66 -7.53 -11.75 6.01
C SER A 66 -6.05 -11.30 6.09
N ARG A 67 -5.70 -10.64 7.20
CA ARG A 67 -4.34 -10.19 7.51
C ARG A 67 -3.77 -11.06 8.62
N ILE A 68 -2.60 -11.64 8.38
CA ILE A 68 -1.84 -12.38 9.40
C ILE A 68 -0.57 -11.65 9.77
N GLY A 69 -0.22 -11.75 11.05
CA GLY A 69 1.10 -11.37 11.52
C GLY A 69 2.15 -12.37 11.07
N MET A 70 3.24 -11.87 10.49
CA MET A 70 4.41 -12.64 10.12
C MET A 70 5.68 -11.94 10.59
N CYS A 71 6.72 -12.72 10.87
CA CYS A 71 8.06 -12.19 11.03
C CYS A 71 8.71 -12.01 9.65
N GLN A 72 9.25 -10.83 9.39
CA GLN A 72 10.06 -10.52 8.23
C GLN A 72 11.52 -10.49 8.66
N LEU A 73 12.29 -11.47 8.20
CA LEU A 73 13.71 -11.62 8.50
C LEU A 73 14.56 -10.76 7.56
N VAL A 74 15.77 -10.40 8.01
CA VAL A 74 16.75 -9.63 7.20
C VAL A 74 17.21 -10.35 5.93
N ASN A 75 17.08 -11.67 5.88
CA ASN A 75 17.35 -12.46 4.67
C ASN A 75 16.21 -12.41 3.63
N GLY A 76 15.15 -11.65 3.90
CA GLY A 76 13.98 -11.53 3.02
C GLY A 76 12.92 -12.62 3.21
N ARG A 77 13.14 -13.60 4.11
CA ARG A 77 12.13 -14.62 4.41
C ARG A 77 11.00 -14.03 5.25
N ARG A 78 9.77 -14.49 4.99
CA ARG A 78 8.58 -14.15 5.77
C ARG A 78 8.02 -15.42 6.35
N CYS A 79 7.79 -15.41 7.65
CA CYS A 79 7.39 -16.61 8.37
C CYS A 79 6.20 -16.37 9.25
N SER A 80 5.29 -17.33 9.24
CA SER A 80 4.21 -17.40 10.22
C SER A 80 4.76 -17.70 11.60
N GLU A 81 3.97 -17.36 12.61
CA GLU A 81 4.22 -17.71 14.01
C GLU A 81 4.58 -19.19 14.21
N GLN A 82 3.86 -20.10 13.57
CA GLN A 82 4.10 -21.54 13.67
C GLN A 82 5.48 -21.95 13.12
N ALA A 83 5.93 -21.34 12.02
CA ALA A 83 7.23 -21.62 11.42
C ALA A 83 8.40 -21.06 12.25
N LEU A 84 8.18 -19.95 12.96
CA LEU A 84 9.13 -19.39 13.92
C LEU A 84 9.27 -20.27 15.15
N LEU A 85 8.13 -20.61 15.78
CA LEU A 85 8.11 -21.45 16.98
C LEU A 85 8.60 -22.88 16.69
N GLY A 86 8.33 -23.40 15.50
CA GLY A 86 8.85 -24.70 15.06
C GLY A 86 10.32 -24.70 14.63
N GLY A 87 11.02 -23.55 14.67
CA GLY A 87 12.43 -23.45 14.32
C GLY A 87 12.77 -23.63 12.83
N ASN A 88 11.77 -23.74 11.95
CA ASN A 88 11.95 -23.96 10.51
C ASN A 88 12.20 -22.65 9.72
N CYS A 89 12.03 -21.50 10.38
CA CYS A 89 12.12 -20.18 9.77
C CYS A 89 13.44 -19.44 10.06
N ALA A 90 13.97 -19.56 11.29
CA ALA A 90 15.09 -18.77 11.78
C ALA A 90 16.48 -19.36 11.46
N ARG A 91 16.53 -20.52 10.81
CA ARG A 91 17.74 -21.18 10.31
C ARG A 91 17.78 -21.06 8.79
#